data_AF-A0A0R1QRB9-F1
#
_entry.id   AF-A0A0R1QRB9-F1
#
_cell.length_a   1.000
_cell.length_b   1.000
_cell.length_c   1.000
_cell.angle_alpha   90.00
_cell.angle_beta   90.00
_cell.angle_gamma   90.00
#
_symmetry.space_group_name_H-M   'P 1'
#
loop_
_entity.id
_entity.type
_entity.pdbx_description
1 polymer ?
#
loop_
_entity_poly.entity_id
_entity_poly.type
_entity_poly.pdbx_seq_one_letter_code
_entity_poly.pdbx_strand_id
1 'polypeptide(L)'
;MTTPKFQNKMQFAEDYAAQIKNATFDDAEDALMELCDYIEPWEDGNHWLELVGDRTISGKPVYFWFTATMMQTGMQLTYHSWAHHY
;
A
#
# COMPACT_ATOMS: atom_id res chain seq x y z
N MET A 1 18.68 -7.64 -4.01
CA MET A 1 17.35 -6.99 -3.92
C MET A 1 17.47 -5.94 -2.83
N THR A 2 17.26 -4.67 -3.18
CA THR A 2 17.40 -3.56 -2.23
C THR A 2 16.09 -3.44 -1.47
N THR A 3 16.11 -3.60 -0.15
CA THR A 3 14.89 -3.55 0.67
C THR A 3 14.22 -2.17 0.56
N PRO A 4 12.94 -2.08 0.15
CA PRO A 4 12.24 -0.80 0.07
C PRO A 4 12.15 -0.13 1.45
N LYS A 5 12.22 1.19 1.48
CA LYS A 5 11.99 1.97 2.70
C LYS A 5 10.55 2.47 2.73
N PHE A 6 9.82 2.16 3.80
CA PHE A 6 8.43 2.57 3.95
C PHE A 6 8.30 3.76 4.91
N GLN A 7 7.66 4.83 4.46
CA GLN A 7 7.24 5.95 5.32
C GLN A 7 5.76 5.81 5.66
N ASN A 8 5.41 6.12 6.90
CA ASN A 8 4.06 5.96 7.46
C ASN A 8 3.52 4.50 7.46
N LYS A 9 4.42 3.50 7.57
CA LYS A 9 4.06 2.06 7.59
C LYS A 9 3.01 1.73 8.65
N MET A 10 3.14 2.29 9.86
CA MET A 10 2.21 2.03 10.96
C MET A 10 0.80 2.56 10.66
N GLN A 11 0.69 3.79 10.15
CA GLN A 11 -0.58 4.37 9.75
C GLN A 11 -1.24 3.56 8.63
N PHE A 12 -0.46 3.12 7.64
CA PHE A 12 -0.96 2.24 6.60
C PHE A 12 -1.50 0.92 7.17
N ALA A 13 -0.76 0.26 8.06
CA ALA A 13 -1.19 -1.01 8.64
C ALA A 13 -2.49 -0.87 9.46
N GLU A 14 -2.63 0.22 10.22
CA GLU A 14 -3.85 0.53 10.96
C GLU A 14 -5.04 0.79 10.01
N ASP A 15 -4.85 1.61 8.98
CA ASP A 15 -5.89 1.89 7.99
C ASP A 15 -6.28 0.64 7.20
N TYR A 16 -5.30 -0.14 6.77
CA TYR A 16 -5.51 -1.38 6.02
C TYR A 16 -6.31 -2.39 6.84
N ALA A 17 -5.90 -2.63 8.09
CA ALA A 17 -6.60 -3.54 9.01
C ALA A 17 -8.02 -3.07 9.32
N ALA A 18 -8.26 -1.75 9.35
CA ALA A 18 -9.59 -1.18 9.55
C ALA A 18 -10.53 -1.37 8.34
N GLN A 19 -10.00 -1.62 7.14
CA GLN A 19 -10.81 -1.74 5.92
C GLN A 19 -11.06 -3.18 5.46
N ILE A 20 -10.20 -4.13 5.82
CA ILE A 20 -10.28 -5.52 5.34
C ILE A 20 -10.98 -6.44 6.35
N LYS A 21 -11.76 -7.40 5.85
CA LYS A 21 -12.40 -8.43 6.68
C LYS A 21 -11.34 -9.40 7.20
N ASN A 22 -11.35 -9.67 8.51
CA ASN A 22 -10.47 -10.65 9.16
C ASN A 22 -8.96 -10.40 8.93
N ALA A 23 -8.55 -9.12 8.86
CA ALA A 23 -7.15 -8.73 8.70
C ALA A 23 -6.23 -9.32 9.78
N THR A 24 -5.03 -9.68 9.37
CA THR A 24 -3.85 -9.70 10.23
C THR A 24 -2.94 -8.52 9.89
N PHE A 25 -2.03 -8.16 10.80
CA PHE A 25 -1.01 -7.15 10.51
C PHE A 25 -0.03 -7.63 9.41
N ASP A 26 0.15 -8.94 9.28
CA ASP A 26 1.03 -9.54 8.26
C ASP A 26 0.45 -9.34 6.85
N ASP A 27 -0.88 -9.38 6.68
CA ASP A 27 -1.53 -9.12 5.39
C ASP A 27 -1.20 -7.71 4.84
N ALA A 28 -1.05 -6.72 5.73
CA ALA A 28 -0.66 -5.37 5.33
C ALA A 28 0.81 -5.33 4.85
N GLU A 29 1.69 -6.10 5.47
CA GLU A 29 3.09 -6.18 5.05
C GLU A 29 3.25 -6.91 3.70
N ASP A 30 2.53 -8.01 3.51
CA ASP A 30 2.51 -8.73 2.24
C ASP A 30 1.98 -7.84 1.10
N ALA A 31 0.90 -7.09 1.35
CA ALA A 31 0.34 -6.16 0.39
C ALA A 31 1.33 -5.04 -0.01
N LEU A 32 2.15 -4.54 0.94
CA LEU A 32 3.21 -3.58 0.63
C LEU A 32 4.31 -4.18 -0.23
N MET A 33 4.69 -5.43 0.03
CA MET A 33 5.70 -6.14 -0.76
C MET A 33 5.22 -6.39 -2.18
N GLU A 34 3.97 -6.84 -2.35
CA GLU A 34 3.34 -7.02 -3.68
C GLU A 34 3.30 -5.70 -4.47
N LEU A 35 2.93 -4.59 -3.81
CA LEU A 35 2.96 -3.27 -4.44
C LEU A 35 4.39 -2.89 -4.87
N CYS A 36 5.39 -3.20 -4.04
CA CYS A 36 6.77 -2.89 -4.37
C CYS A 36 7.31 -3.71 -5.54
N ASP A 37 6.87 -4.97 -5.68
CA ASP A 37 7.23 -5.82 -6.81
C ASP A 37 6.58 -5.36 -8.13
N TYR A 38 5.46 -4.63 -8.04
CA TYR A 38 4.77 -4.06 -9.20
C TYR A 38 5.37 -2.74 -9.70
N ILE A 39 6.02 -1.97 -8.83
CA ILE A 39 6.60 -0.67 -9.19
C ILE A 39 7.97 -0.90 -9.83
N GLU A 40 8.12 -0.47 -11.07
CA GLU A 40 9.39 -0.62 -11.78
C GLU A 40 10.49 0.26 -11.16
N PRO A 41 11.76 -0.16 -11.13
CA PRO A 41 12.85 0.57 -10.44
C PRO A 41 13.18 1.98 -10.96
N TRP A 42 12.57 2.40 -12.07
CA TRP A 42 12.70 3.73 -12.67
C TRP A 42 11.40 4.54 -12.61
N GLU A 43 10.35 3.97 -12.02
CA GLU A 43 9.02 4.58 -11.94
C GLU A 43 8.88 5.38 -10.64
N ASP A 44 9.25 6.65 -10.70
CA ASP A 44 8.83 7.63 -9.71
C ASP A 44 7.35 7.99 -9.92
N GLY A 45 6.61 8.19 -8.83
CA GLY A 45 5.26 8.75 -8.94
C GLY A 45 4.27 8.24 -7.93
N ASN A 46 3.00 8.53 -8.20
CA ASN A 46 1.90 8.08 -7.37
C ASN A 46 1.46 6.68 -7.77
N HIS A 47 1.16 5.86 -6.76
CA HIS A 47 0.67 4.50 -6.93
C HIS A 47 -0.50 4.23 -5.99
N TRP A 48 -1.36 3.29 -6.40
CA TRP A 48 -2.57 2.93 -5.67
C TRP A 48 -2.57 1.44 -5.42
N LEU A 49 -2.80 1.06 -4.17
CA LEU A 49 -3.13 -0.32 -3.82
C LEU A 49 -4.65 -0.44 -3.72
N GLU A 50 -5.23 -1.34 -4.50
CA GLU A 50 -6.67 -1.61 -4.50
C GLU A 50 -6.99 -2.84 -3.66
N LEU A 51 -7.93 -2.69 -2.72
CA LEU A 51 -8.67 -3.80 -2.13
C LEU A 51 -10.01 -3.94 -2.83
N VAL A 52 -10.24 -5.12 -3.43
CA VAL A 52 -11.52 -5.47 -4.04
C VAL A 52 -12.61 -5.55 -2.97
N GLY A 53 -13.82 -5.09 -3.31
CA GLY A 53 -14.91 -4.90 -2.33
C GLY A 53 -15.38 -6.16 -1.60
N ASP A 54 -15.16 -7.35 -2.14
CA ASP A 54 -15.46 -8.61 -1.45
C ASP A 54 -14.59 -8.81 -0.20
N ARG A 55 -13.33 -8.35 -0.26
CA ARG A 55 -12.37 -8.36 0.85
C ARG A 55 -12.60 -7.26 1.88
N THR A 56 -13.27 -6.16 1.53
CA THR A 56 -13.46 -5.02 2.43
C THR A 56 -14.68 -5.17 3.33
N ILE A 57 -14.64 -4.54 4.52
CA ILE A 57 -15.75 -4.51 5.48
C ILE A 57 -16.97 -3.81 4.89
N SER A 58 -16.77 -2.74 4.11
CA SER A 58 -17.85 -1.96 3.51
C SER A 58 -18.52 -2.63 2.31
N GLY A 59 -17.92 -3.70 1.77
CA GLY A 59 -18.38 -4.31 0.51
C GLY A 59 -18.02 -3.49 -0.74
N LYS A 60 -17.25 -2.41 -0.60
CA LYS A 60 -16.84 -1.52 -1.69
C LYS A 60 -15.32 -1.52 -1.85
N PRO A 61 -14.81 -1.31 -3.08
CA PRO A 61 -13.38 -1.15 -3.28
C PRO A 61 -12.80 -0.03 -2.40
N VAL A 62 -11.57 -0.25 -1.93
CA VAL A 62 -10.79 0.73 -1.17
C VAL A 62 -9.45 0.91 -1.88
N TYR A 63 -9.02 2.16 -1.99
CA TYR A 63 -7.76 2.54 -2.61
C TYR A 63 -6.85 3.20 -1.58
N PHE A 64 -5.63 2.71 -1.44
CA PHE A 64 -4.59 3.29 -0.61
C PHE A 64 -3.60 4.02 -1.50
N TRP A 65 -3.35 5.29 -1.22
CA TRP A 65 -2.49 6.14 -2.03
C TRP A 65 -1.06 6.20 -1.47
N PHE A 66 -0.11 5.95 -2.35
CA PHE A 66 1.32 6.03 -2.09
C PHE A 66 2.03 6.93 -3.11
N THR A 67 3.20 7.43 -2.72
CA THR A 67 4.21 7.94 -3.65
C THR A 67 5.47 7.09 -3.56
N ALA A 68 5.92 6.58 -4.71
CA ALA A 68 7.21 5.94 -4.87
C ALA A 68 8.25 6.99 -5.27
N THR A 69 9.38 6.98 -4.58
CA THR A 69 10.55 7.80 -4.85
C THR A 69 11.78 6.90 -4.98
N MET A 70 12.38 6.85 -6.15
CA MET A 70 13.57 6.09 -6.47
C MET A 70 14.80 6.81 -5.93
N MET A 71 15.50 6.14 -5.02
CA MET A 71 16.75 6.64 -4.46
C MET A 71 17.93 5.80 -4.98
N GLN A 72 19.14 6.34 -4.89
CA GLN A 72 20.36 5.57 -5.15
C GLN A 72 20.48 4.30 -4.31
N THR A 73 19.81 4.26 -3.16
CA THR A 73 19.80 3.14 -2.21
C THR A 73 18.55 2.28 -2.31
N GLY A 74 17.78 2.37 -3.41
CA GLY A 74 16.53 1.63 -3.63
C GLY A 74 15.29 2.53 -3.56
N MET A 75 14.10 1.92 -3.60
CA MET A 75 12.84 2.64 -3.58
C MET A 75 12.44 3.07 -2.16
N GLN A 76 11.89 4.27 -2.03
CA GLN A 76 11.13 4.71 -0.87
C GLN A 76 9.66 4.80 -1.24
N LEU A 77 8.79 4.15 -0.47
CA LEU A 77 7.35 4.23 -0.61
C LEU A 77 6.75 5.03 0.55
N THR A 78 6.01 6.09 0.24
CA THR A 78 5.38 6.96 1.24
C THR A 78 3.87 6.81 1.17
N TYR A 79 3.26 6.35 2.25
CA TYR A 79 1.80 6.29 2.37
C TYR A 79 1.21 7.65 2.75
N HIS A 80 0.07 7.99 2.14
CA HIS A 80 -0.64 9.26 2.38
C HIS A 80 -1.99 9.05 3.04
N SER A 81 -2.90 8.32 2.39
CA SER A 81 -4.28 8.14 2.83
C SER A 81 -5.00 7.06 2.04
N TRP A 82 -6.25 6.78 2.38
CA TRP A 82 -7.13 5.88 1.66
C TRP A 82 -8.49 6.52 1.33
N ALA A 83 -9.19 5.97 0.34
CA ALA A 83 -10.54 6.37 -0.03
C ALA A 83 -11.35 5.21 -0.64
N HIS A 84 -12.69 5.33 -0.59
CA HIS A 84 -13.57 4.53 -1.46
C HIS A 84 -13.68 5.17 -2.84
N HIS A 85 -13.82 4.37 -3.89
CA HIS A 85 -14.27 4.87 -5.18
C HIS A 85 -15.76 5.23 -5.06
N TYR A 86 -16.11 6.45 -5.46
CA TYR A 86 -17.49 6.91 -5.51
C TYR A 86 -18.23 6.36 -6.72
#